data_AF-A0ABD5QF46-F1
#
_entry.id   AF-A0ABD5QF46-F1
#
_cell.length_a   1.000
_cell.length_b   1.000
_cell.length_c   1.000
_cell.angle_alpha   90.00
_cell.angle_beta   90.00
_cell.angle_gamma   90.00
#
_symmetry.space_group_name_H-M   'P 1'
#
loop_
_entity.id
_entity.type
_entity.pdbx_description
1 polymer ?
#
loop_
_entity_poly.entity_id
_entity_poly.type
_entity_poly.pdbx_seq_one_letter_code
_entity_poly.pdbx_strand_id
1 'polypeptide(L)' 'MANDTDGEPGDADGDTDGNGLAVGMGIGIALGTAIGVATDDLGLWLALGVALGAGIGAAMENG' A
#
# COMPACT_ATOMS: atom_id res chain seq x y z
N MET A 1 29.66 12.52 -18.51
CA MET A 1 28.97 11.45 -17.78
C MET A 1 27.49 11.77 -17.82
N ALA A 2 26.71 11.00 -18.57
CA ALA A 2 25.26 11.06 -18.49
C ALA A 2 24.84 10.32 -17.20
N ASN A 3 24.05 10.98 -16.36
CA ASN A 3 23.45 10.38 -15.17
C ASN A 3 22.00 10.12 -15.52
N ASP A 4 21.81 9.11 -16.37
CA ASP A 4 20.50 8.56 -16.70
C ASP A 4 20.13 7.59 -15.58
N THR A 5 19.54 8.15 -14.52
CA THR A 5 18.62 7.41 -13.66
C THR A 5 17.23 7.87 -14.05
N ASP A 6 16.75 7.31 -15.15
CA ASP A 6 15.34 7.13 -15.45
C ASP A 6 14.71 6.36 -14.27
N GLY A 7 14.24 7.11 -13.28
CA GLY A 7 13.29 6.57 -12.32
C GLY A 7 12.04 6.21 -13.09
N GLU A 8 11.90 4.95 -13.51
CA GLU A 8 10.61 4.34 -13.77
C GLU A 8 9.78 4.53 -12.49
N PRO A 9 8.75 5.40 -12.49
CA PRO A 9 7.78 5.35 -11.41
C PRO A 9 7.08 4.02 -11.63
N GLY A 10 7.44 3.00 -10.83
CA GLY A 10 6.88 1.66 -10.97
C GLY A 10 5.37 1.77 -11.08
N ASP A 11 4.86 1.52 -12.28
CA ASP A 11 3.45 1.47 -12.55
C ASP A 11 2.90 0.39 -11.62
N ALA A 12 2.18 0.82 -10.58
CA ALA A 12 1.39 -0.07 -9.75
C ALA A 12 0.16 -0.50 -10.57
N ASP A 13 0.41 -1.11 -11.73
CA ASP A 13 -0.60 -1.64 -12.62
C ASP A 13 -1.18 -2.89 -11.95
N GLY A 14 -2.39 -2.72 -11.44
CA GLY A 14 -3.20 -3.77 -10.84
C GLY A 14 -3.77 -4.67 -11.92
N ASP A 15 -2.94 -5.59 -12.42
CA ASP A 15 -3.43 -6.74 -13.18
C ASP A 15 -4.43 -7.52 -12.31
N THR A 16 -5.62 -7.73 -12.87
CA THR A 16 -6.89 -7.99 -12.16
C THR A 16 -7.00 -9.37 -11.49
N ASP A 17 -5.96 -10.21 -11.60
CA ASP A 17 -5.94 -11.56 -11.00
C ASP A 17 -5.35 -11.60 -9.56
N GLY A 18 -4.81 -10.47 -9.06
CA GLY A 18 -4.35 -10.26 -7.67
C GLY A 18 -5.05 -9.09 -6.96
N ASN A 19 -6.22 -8.70 -7.45
CA ASN A 19 -6.91 -7.45 -7.10
C ASN A 19 -7.20 -7.30 -5.59
N GLY A 20 -7.40 -8.41 -4.87
CA GLY A 20 -7.65 -8.40 -3.43
C GLY A 20 -6.50 -7.73 -2.66
N LEU A 21 -5.27 -8.18 -2.91
CA LEU A 21 -4.06 -7.68 -2.24
C LEU A 21 -3.76 -6.23 -2.60
N ALA A 22 -3.86 -5.86 -3.88
CA ALA A 22 -3.64 -4.49 -4.33
C ALA A 22 -4.66 -3.50 -3.73
N VAL A 23 -5.95 -3.86 -3.74
CA VAL A 23 -7.03 -3.05 -3.15
C VAL A 23 -6.87 -2.97 -1.63
N GLY A 24 -6.59 -4.08 -0.97
CA GLY A 24 -6.33 -4.13 0.47
C GLY A 24 -5.17 -3.22 0.86
N MET A 25 -4.04 -3.31 0.15
CA MET A 25 -2.87 -2.46 0.39
C MET A 25 -3.16 -0.97 0.13
N GLY A 26 -3.86 -0.64 -0.95
CA GLY A 26 -4.25 0.75 -1.24
C GLY A 26 -5.09 1.37 -0.11
N ILE A 27 -6.09 0.63 0.37
CA ILE A 27 -6.96 1.07 1.49
C ILE A 27 -6.15 1.17 2.78
N GLY A 28 -5.35 0.15 3.10
CA GLY A 28 -4.55 0.09 4.32
C GLY A 28 -3.53 1.22 4.41
N ILE A 29 -2.81 1.51 3.32
CA ILE A 29 -1.83 2.60 3.24
C ILE A 29 -2.54 3.96 3.31
N ALA A 30 -3.65 4.16 2.58
CA ALA A 30 -4.39 5.42 2.62
C ALA A 30 -4.93 5.74 4.03
N LEU A 31 -5.49 4.74 4.72
CA LEU A 31 -5.98 4.92 6.10
C LEU A 31 -4.84 5.10 7.10
N GLY A 32 -3.79 4.26 7.03
CA GLY A 32 -2.64 4.35 7.92
C GLY A 32 -1.89 5.67 7.79
N THR A 33 -1.74 6.18 6.57
CA THR A 33 -1.12 7.50 6.32
C THR A 33 -2.02 8.64 6.80
N ALA A 34 -3.32 8.63 6.50
CA ALA A 34 -4.23 9.69 6.94
C ALA A 34 -4.29 9.81 8.46
N ILE A 35 -4.37 8.68 9.17
CA ILE A 35 -4.42 8.67 10.64
C ILE A 35 -3.04 8.99 11.22
N GLY A 36 -1.97 8.43 10.66
CA GLY A 36 -0.60 8.68 11.12
C GLY A 36 -0.17 10.14 10.97
N VAL A 37 -0.56 10.82 9.89
CA VAL A 37 -0.36 12.28 9.76
C VAL A 37 -1.17 13.04 10.81
N ALA A 38 -2.42 12.64 11.07
CA ALA A 38 -3.27 13.32 12.06
C ALA A 38 -2.81 13.12 13.51
N THR A 39 -2.08 12.03 13.80
CA THR A 39 -1.54 11.72 15.14
C THR A 39 -0.06 12.03 15.30
N ASP A 40 0.61 12.54 14.27
CA ASP A 40 2.06 12.78 14.23
C ASP A 40 2.92 11.50 14.47
N ASP A 41 2.31 10.33 14.31
CA ASP A 41 2.88 9.01 14.63
C ASP A 41 2.80 8.06 13.41
N LEU A 42 3.42 8.48 12.31
CA LEU A 42 3.42 7.75 11.04
C LEU A 42 4.03 6.35 11.14
N GLY A 43 5.07 6.15 11.94
CA GLY A 43 5.76 4.86 12.03
C GLY A 43 4.85 3.74 12.54
N LEU A 44 4.05 4.02 13.57
CA LEU A 44 3.11 3.05 14.14
C LEU A 44 1.90 2.83 13.22
N TRP A 45 1.30 3.92 12.74
CA TRP A 45 0.09 3.85 11.93
C TRP A 45 0.31 3.31 10.52
N LEU A 46 1.49 3.50 9.94
CA LEU A 46 1.83 2.94 8.64
C LEU A 46 2.09 1.43 8.73
N ALA A 47 2.75 0.96 9.80
CA ALA A 47 2.87 -0.47 10.08
C ALA A 47 1.49 -1.14 10.27
N LEU A 48 0.59 -0.48 11.01
CA LEU A 48 -0.81 -0.91 11.14
C LEU A 48 -1.56 -0.92 9.82
N GLY A 49 -1.41 0.14 9.01
CA GLY A 49 -2.04 0.26 7.70
C GLY A 49 -1.62 -0.86 6.74
N VAL A 50 -0.32 -1.18 6.69
CA VAL A 50 0.19 -2.29 5.87
C VAL A 50 -0.30 -3.65 6.39
N ALA A 51 -0.31 -3.87 7.71
CA ALA A 51 -0.81 -5.11 8.29
C ALA A 51 -2.31 -5.33 8.03
N LEU A 52 -3.11 -4.26 8.15
CA LEU A 52 -4.54 -4.28 7.83
C LEU A 52 -4.78 -4.49 6.34
N GLY A 53 -4.06 -3.77 5.48
CA GLY A 53 -4.17 -3.91 4.04
C GLY A 53 -3.80 -5.30 3.54
N ALA A 54 -2.72 -5.88 4.09
CA ALA A 54 -2.32 -7.27 3.84
C ALA A 54 -3.39 -8.26 4.31
N GLY A 55 -3.94 -8.07 5.51
CA GLY A 55 -4.97 -8.95 6.07
C GLY A 55 -6.27 -8.93 5.27
N ILE A 56 -6.73 -7.74 4.88
CA ILE A 56 -7.93 -7.56 4.03
C ILE A 56 -7.69 -8.16 2.66
N GLY A 57 -6.53 -7.89 2.06
CA GLY A 57 -6.19 -8.41 0.74
C GLY A 57 -6.08 -9.94 0.71
N ALA A 58 -5.44 -10.53 1.73
CA ALA A 58 -5.36 -11.97 1.89
C ALA A 58 -6.72 -12.60 2.19
N ALA A 59 -7.61 -11.90 2.91
CA ALA A 59 -8.97 -12.37 3.15
C ALA A 59 -9.83 -12.36 1.88
N MET A 60 -9.62 -11.40 0.97
CA MET A 60 -10.32 -11.34 -0.32
C MET A 60 -9.79 -12.38 -1.34
N GLU A 61 -8.52 -12.75 -1.24
CA GLU A 61 -7.90 -13.84 -2.03
C GLU A 61 -8.46 -15.23 -1.69
N ASN A 62 -8.83 -15.45 -0.43
CA ASN A 62 -9.33 -16.74 0.08
C ASN A 62 -10.87 -16.87 0.06
N GLY A 63 -11.57 -15.96 -0.63
CA GLY A 63 -13.03 -15.81 -0.63
C GLY A 63 -13.73 -16.31 -1.90
#